data_AF-A0AAE9DPA9-F1
#
_entry.id   AF-A0AAE9DPA9-F1
#
_cell.length_a   1.000
_cell.length_b   1.000
_cell.length_c   1.000
_cell.angle_alpha   90.00
_cell.angle_beta   90.00
_cell.angle_gamma   90.00
#
_symmetry.space_group_name_H-M   'P 1'
#
loop_
_entity.id
_entity.type
_entity.pdbx_description
1 polymer ?
#
loop_
_entity_poly.entity_id
_entity_poly.type
_entity_poly.pdbx_seq_one_letter_code
_entity_poly.pdbx_strand_id
1 'polypeptide(L)'
;MPVTKDESGCIFIDRDPKKFEKVLEFLRTGRIDFSGPGDILSVQEEAHHFMLESLEEYCSIVQHEKIQNSARDLKISESVKIIENDSELLKIIKKIEKPILVFHVPVTNFGSIRFPVGFDFQIFKKFYAPRLNIYLKPYSTQSSVRHQEWQWTLYKKDYSEGNGPRDPRQMFGRHLEASIDGFLMD
;
A
#
# COMPACT_ATOMS: atom_id res chain seq x y z
N MET A 1 -17.89 -4.52 24.65
CA MET A 1 -17.78 -4.34 26.12
C MET A 1 -18.12 -2.90 26.46
N PRO A 2 -18.96 -2.62 27.46
CA PRO A 2 -19.19 -1.24 27.91
C PRO A 2 -17.89 -0.72 28.54
N VAL A 3 -17.47 0.47 28.13
CA VAL A 3 -16.22 1.08 28.58
C VAL A 3 -16.54 2.13 29.63
N THR A 4 -15.96 1.98 30.82
CA THR A 4 -16.11 2.96 31.90
C THR A 4 -15.47 4.27 31.48
N LYS A 5 -16.23 5.36 31.55
CA LYS A 5 -15.77 6.71 31.25
C LYS A 5 -15.72 7.53 32.53
N ASP A 6 -14.78 8.45 32.61
CA ASP A 6 -14.73 9.43 33.69
C ASP A 6 -15.80 10.53 33.52
N GLU A 7 -15.82 11.49 34.45
CA GLU A 7 -16.75 12.62 34.46
C GLU A 7 -16.63 13.52 33.22
N SER A 8 -15.49 13.48 32.52
CA SER A 8 -15.25 14.20 31.26
C SER A 8 -15.61 13.38 30.02
N GLY A 9 -16.06 12.14 30.19
CA GLY A 9 -16.37 11.23 29.10
C GLY A 9 -15.15 10.53 28.48
N CYS A 10 -13.98 10.65 29.11
CA CYS A 10 -12.73 10.05 28.66
C CYS A 10 -12.63 8.58 29.10
N ILE A 11 -11.96 7.77 28.27
CA ILE A 11 -11.66 6.37 28.57
C ILE A 11 -10.26 6.31 29.18
N PHE A 12 -10.12 5.69 30.34
CA PHE A 12 -8.82 5.42 30.92
C PHE A 12 -8.20 4.17 30.27
N ILE A 13 -6.96 4.31 29.83
CA ILE A 13 -6.14 3.23 29.28
C ILE A 13 -4.84 3.21 30.10
N ASP A 14 -4.62 2.13 30.84
CA ASP A 14 -3.44 1.97 31.71
C ASP A 14 -2.20 1.53 30.91
N ARG A 15 -1.84 2.32 29.89
CA ARG A 15 -0.75 2.04 28.94
C ARG A 15 0.10 3.29 28.72
N ASP A 16 1.28 3.10 28.13
CA ASP A 16 2.18 4.20 27.82
C ASP A 16 1.60 5.10 26.70
N PRO A 17 1.27 6.37 26.98
CA PRO A 17 0.67 7.27 26.01
C PRO A 17 1.58 7.53 24.80
N LYS A 18 2.91 7.46 24.96
CA LYS A 18 3.86 7.69 23.86
C LYS A 18 3.88 6.52 22.88
N LYS A 19 3.79 5.28 23.37
CA LYS A 19 3.67 4.10 22.51
C LYS A 19 2.31 4.07 21.81
N PHE A 20 1.26 4.47 22.53
CA PHE A 20 -0.10 4.50 21.99
C PHE A 20 -0.29 5.52 20.85
N GLU A 21 0.51 6.58 20.81
CA GLU A 21 0.51 7.54 19.69
C GLU A 21 0.73 6.83 18.35
N LYS A 22 1.67 5.88 18.30
CA LYS A 22 2.00 5.10 17.09
C LYS A 22 0.89 4.13 16.71
N VAL A 23 0.22 3.54 17.69
CA VAL A 23 -0.99 2.72 17.47
C VAL A 23 -2.09 3.56 16.83
N LEU A 24 -2.33 4.77 17.34
CA LEU A 24 -3.31 5.69 16.77
C LEU A 24 -2.93 6.16 15.36
N GLU A 25 -1.64 6.40 15.11
CA GLU A 25 -1.11 6.74 13.78
C GLU A 25 -1.46 5.64 12.77
N PHE A 26 -1.23 4.38 13.13
CA PHE A 26 -1.60 3.22 12.31
C PHE A 26 -3.10 3.10 12.11
N LEU A 27 -3.90 3.24 13.16
CA LEU A 27 -5.37 3.14 13.03
C LEU A 27 -5.95 4.26 12.14
N ARG A 28 -5.31 5.44 12.10
CA ARG A 28 -5.72 6.55 11.23
C ARG A 28 -5.25 6.38 9.78
N THR A 29 -3.99 6.02 9.59
CA THR A 29 -3.32 6.11 8.28
C THR A 29 -3.03 4.75 7.64
N GLY A 30 -3.08 3.67 8.42
CA GLY A 30 -2.63 2.33 8.05
C GLY A 30 -1.11 2.15 8.06
N ARG A 31 -0.35 3.18 8.49
CA ARG A 31 1.12 3.20 8.42
C ARG A 31 1.70 3.87 9.66
N ILE A 32 2.97 3.60 9.92
CA ILE A 32 3.73 4.21 11.01
C ILE A 32 5.08 4.64 10.47
N ASP A 33 5.47 5.87 10.79
CA ASP A 33 6.86 6.32 10.64
C ASP A 33 7.71 5.95 11.86
N PHE A 34 8.69 5.07 11.66
CA PHE A 34 9.66 4.63 12.67
C PHE A 34 10.99 5.40 12.63
N SER A 35 11.04 6.57 11.99
CA SER A 35 12.21 7.45 11.97
C SER A 35 12.29 8.39 13.19
N GLY A 36 11.23 8.50 13.99
CA GLY A 36 11.17 9.24 15.26
C GLY A 36 11.37 8.37 16.51
N PRO A 37 11.18 8.94 17.72
CA PRO A 37 11.26 8.21 18.98
C PRO A 37 10.13 7.16 19.07
N GLY A 38 10.50 5.89 19.18
CA GLY A 38 9.60 4.74 19.23
C GLY A 38 10.21 3.56 18.49
N ASP A 39 10.65 2.55 19.23
CA ASP A 39 11.22 1.35 18.63
C ASP A 39 10.11 0.41 18.16
N ILE A 40 10.35 -0.33 17.08
CA ILE A 40 9.39 -1.25 16.46
C ILE A 40 8.88 -2.26 17.49
N LEU A 41 9.78 -2.74 18.35
CA LEU A 41 9.44 -3.66 19.44
C LEU A 41 8.39 -3.07 20.38
N SER A 42 8.52 -1.79 20.73
CA SER A 42 7.57 -1.12 21.63
C SER A 42 6.18 -0.98 21.03
N VAL A 43 6.09 -0.77 19.71
CA VAL A 43 4.81 -0.71 19.01
C VAL A 43 4.21 -2.10 18.85
N GLN A 44 5.05 -3.11 18.63
CA GLN A 44 4.61 -4.50 18.54
C GLN A 44 4.02 -5.01 19.86
N GLU A 45 4.59 -4.62 21.02
CA GLU A 45 4.02 -4.90 22.34
C GLU A 45 2.60 -4.32 22.50
N GLU A 46 2.37 -3.08 22.06
CA GLU A 46 1.05 -2.47 22.12
C GLU A 46 0.09 -3.08 21.10
N ALA A 47 0.58 -3.41 19.90
CA ALA A 47 -0.20 -4.11 18.88
C ALA A 47 -0.76 -5.43 19.42
N HIS A 48 0.07 -6.18 20.15
CA HIS A 48 -0.33 -7.40 20.83
C HIS A 48 -1.37 -7.16 21.93
N HIS A 49 -1.12 -6.14 22.76
CA HIS A 49 -2.05 -5.78 23.84
C HIS A 49 -3.44 -5.41 23.30
N PHE A 50 -3.51 -4.66 22.20
CA PHE A 50 -4.76 -4.25 21.58
C PHE A 50 -5.30 -5.26 20.56
N MET A 51 -4.65 -6.42 20.40
CA MET A 51 -5.03 -7.48 19.45
C MET A 51 -5.15 -6.97 18.01
N LEU A 52 -4.23 -6.11 17.60
CA LEU A 52 -4.17 -5.53 16.26
C LEU A 52 -3.23 -6.37 15.38
N GLU A 53 -3.72 -7.53 14.94
CA GLU A 53 -2.94 -8.49 14.12
C GLU A 53 -2.30 -7.83 12.89
N SER A 54 -3.04 -6.94 12.20
CA SER A 54 -2.51 -6.20 11.05
C SER A 54 -1.35 -5.28 11.40
N LEU A 55 -1.32 -4.73 12.62
CA LEU A 55 -0.22 -3.90 13.10
C LEU A 55 0.96 -4.76 13.55
N GLU A 56 0.74 -5.90 14.19
CA GLU A 56 1.80 -6.86 14.50
C GLU A 56 2.51 -7.37 13.24
N GLU A 57 1.74 -7.71 12.20
CA GLU A 57 2.26 -8.11 10.91
C GLU A 57 3.06 -6.97 10.26
N TYR A 58 2.52 -5.74 10.29
CA TYR A 58 3.22 -4.56 9.81
C TYR A 58 4.56 -4.34 10.53
N CYS A 59 4.59 -4.43 11.87
CA CYS A 59 5.81 -4.31 12.67
C CYS A 59 6.84 -5.39 12.31
N SER A 60 6.39 -6.64 12.14
CA SER A 60 7.25 -7.76 11.76
C SER A 60 7.90 -7.53 10.39
N ILE A 61 7.14 -7.03 9.42
CA ILE A 61 7.65 -6.67 8.09
C ILE A 61 8.71 -5.57 8.21
N VAL A 62 8.42 -4.47 8.91
CA VAL A 62 9.37 -3.36 9.06
C VAL A 62 10.63 -3.79 9.81
N GLN A 63 10.53 -4.66 10.80
CA GLN A 63 11.67 -5.20 11.54
C GLN A 63 12.55 -6.09 10.64
N HIS A 64 11.93 -7.01 9.90
CA HIS A 64 12.62 -7.83 8.91
C HIS A 64 13.29 -6.96 7.84
N GLU A 65 12.69 -5.84 7.43
CA GLU A 65 13.30 -4.89 6.50
C GLU A 65 14.47 -4.12 7.09
N LYS A 66 14.44 -3.67 8.35
CA LYS A 66 15.64 -3.04 8.96
C LYS A 66 16.82 -4.02 9.01
N ILE A 67 16.56 -5.28 9.33
CA ILE A 67 17.56 -6.37 9.35
C ILE A 67 18.01 -6.74 7.92
N GLN A 68 17.10 -6.76 6.96
CA GLN A 68 17.42 -7.04 5.57
C GLN A 68 18.10 -5.85 4.90
N ASN A 69 17.80 -4.60 5.24
CA ASN A 69 18.41 -3.40 4.65
C ASN A 69 19.83 -3.19 5.18
N SER A 70 20.10 -3.49 6.45
CA SER A 70 21.49 -3.59 6.94
C SER A 70 22.28 -4.72 6.29
N ALA A 71 21.60 -5.76 5.78
CA ALA A 71 22.19 -6.82 4.97
C ALA A 71 22.17 -6.55 3.43
N ARG A 72 21.32 -5.64 2.95
CA ARG A 72 21.04 -5.32 1.53
C ARG A 72 21.69 -4.05 1.03
N ASP A 73 22.40 -3.30 1.87
CA ASP A 73 23.50 -2.44 1.39
C ASP A 73 24.52 -3.23 0.53
N LEU A 74 24.40 -4.57 0.49
CA LEU A 74 25.15 -5.46 -0.39
C LEU A 74 24.37 -6.15 -1.52
N LYS A 75 23.01 -6.08 -1.65
CA LYS A 75 22.31 -6.78 -2.75
C LYS A 75 20.88 -6.30 -3.06
N ILE A 76 20.79 -5.53 -4.15
CA ILE A 76 19.76 -5.55 -5.21
C ILE A 76 18.39 -4.93 -4.88
N SER A 77 18.22 -3.69 -5.37
CA SER A 77 16.93 -3.11 -5.75
C SER A 77 16.32 -3.92 -6.90
N GLU A 78 15.23 -4.63 -6.64
CA GLU A 78 14.45 -5.28 -7.69
C GLU A 78 13.65 -4.20 -8.43
N SER A 79 14.12 -3.76 -9.60
CA SER A 79 13.47 -2.72 -10.41
C SER A 79 12.05 -3.15 -10.78
N VAL A 80 11.07 -2.24 -10.64
CA VAL A 80 9.70 -2.52 -11.12
C VAL A 80 9.74 -2.67 -12.63
N LYS A 81 9.11 -3.72 -13.16
CA LYS A 81 9.06 -3.99 -14.60
C LYS A 81 8.10 -3.03 -15.28
N ILE A 82 8.58 -2.40 -16.34
CA ILE A 82 7.80 -1.51 -17.21
C ILE A 82 7.26 -2.34 -18.38
N ILE A 83 5.99 -2.15 -18.71
CA ILE A 83 5.33 -2.72 -19.89
C ILE A 83 5.29 -1.63 -20.95
N GLU A 84 5.96 -1.82 -22.07
CA GLU A 84 6.12 -0.79 -23.09
C GLU A 84 4.89 -0.68 -24.00
N ASN A 85 4.17 -1.78 -24.20
CA ASN A 85 3.08 -1.86 -25.18
C ASN A 85 2.06 -2.96 -24.86
N ASP A 86 0.94 -2.95 -25.58
CA ASP A 86 -0.16 -3.90 -25.37
C ASP A 86 0.23 -5.34 -25.73
N SER A 87 1.18 -5.54 -26.66
CA SER A 87 1.64 -6.90 -27.02
C SER A 87 2.41 -7.55 -25.88
N GLU A 88 3.20 -6.78 -25.12
CA GLU A 88 3.84 -7.25 -23.90
C GLU A 88 2.83 -7.55 -22.80
N LEU A 89 1.85 -6.65 -22.59
CA LEU A 89 0.76 -6.89 -21.65
C LEU A 89 0.05 -8.21 -21.96
N LEU A 90 -0.32 -8.44 -23.24
CA LEU A 90 -0.96 -9.67 -23.70
C LEU A 90 -0.12 -10.92 -23.42
N LYS A 91 1.21 -10.85 -23.59
CA LYS A 91 2.11 -11.97 -23.29
C LYS A 91 2.14 -12.28 -21.79
N ILE A 92 2.13 -11.23 -20.95
CA ILE A 92 2.14 -11.36 -19.49
C ILE A 92 0.82 -11.97 -19.00
N ILE A 93 -0.33 -11.42 -19.42
CA ILE A 93 -1.64 -11.87 -18.93
C ILE A 93 -2.04 -13.26 -19.44
N LYS A 94 -1.43 -13.75 -20.53
CA LYS A 94 -1.63 -15.14 -20.99
C LYS A 94 -0.96 -16.19 -20.09
N LYS A 95 -0.04 -15.78 -19.24
CA LYS A 95 0.77 -16.67 -18.37
C LYS A 95 0.66 -16.25 -16.91
N ILE A 96 -0.57 -15.98 -16.45
CA ILE A 96 -0.82 -15.58 -15.06
C ILE A 96 -0.71 -16.81 -14.16
N GLU A 97 0.43 -16.95 -13.49
CA GLU A 97 0.63 -17.90 -12.39
C GLU A 97 0.31 -17.26 -11.02
N LYS A 98 0.51 -15.94 -10.93
CA LYS A 98 0.28 -15.12 -9.74
C LYS A 98 -0.51 -13.87 -10.15
N PRO A 99 -1.51 -13.43 -9.35
CA PRO A 99 -2.31 -12.27 -9.72
C PRO A 99 -1.45 -11.04 -10.03
N ILE A 100 -1.88 -10.25 -11.01
CA ILE A 100 -1.10 -9.16 -11.58
C ILE A 100 -1.81 -7.85 -11.33
N LEU A 101 -1.07 -6.86 -10.85
CA LEU A 101 -1.49 -5.47 -10.79
C LEU A 101 -0.70 -4.66 -11.81
N VAL A 102 -1.40 -4.05 -12.76
CA VAL A 102 -0.82 -3.11 -13.72
C VAL A 102 -1.27 -1.71 -13.36
N PHE A 103 -0.35 -0.82 -13.02
CA PHE A 103 -0.63 0.61 -12.98
C PHE A 103 -0.50 1.20 -14.38
N HIS A 104 -1.56 1.81 -14.87
CA HIS A 104 -1.50 2.66 -16.06
C HIS A 104 -1.10 4.06 -15.63
N VAL A 105 0.13 4.44 -15.98
CA VAL A 105 0.80 5.62 -15.46
C VAL A 105 0.71 6.77 -16.47
N PRO A 106 0.08 7.91 -16.12
CA PRO A 106 -0.01 9.06 -17.01
C PRO A 106 1.37 9.70 -17.19
N VAL A 107 1.85 9.75 -18.43
CA VAL A 107 3.08 10.44 -18.81
C VAL A 107 2.72 11.75 -19.50
N THR A 108 3.16 12.85 -18.89
CA THR A 108 2.96 14.19 -19.46
C THR A 108 3.73 14.34 -20.78
N ASN A 109 3.35 15.34 -21.59
CA ASN A 109 4.05 15.65 -22.84
C ASN A 109 5.55 15.98 -22.65
N PHE A 110 5.98 16.26 -21.41
CA PHE A 110 7.37 16.50 -21.03
C PHE A 110 8.10 15.24 -20.50
N GLY A 111 7.48 14.06 -20.58
CA GLY A 111 8.05 12.81 -20.07
C GLY A 111 8.01 12.67 -18.54
N SER A 112 7.39 13.61 -17.82
CA SER A 112 7.27 13.56 -16.36
C SER A 112 6.06 12.73 -15.91
N ILE A 113 6.19 12.08 -14.75
CA ILE A 113 5.15 11.34 -14.04
C ILE A 113 4.91 12.03 -12.70
N ARG A 114 3.65 12.21 -12.31
CA ARG A 114 3.27 12.71 -10.98
C ARG A 114 2.56 11.61 -10.21
N PHE A 115 3.05 11.27 -9.03
CA PHE A 115 2.39 10.28 -8.17
C PHE A 115 1.13 10.85 -7.53
N PRO A 116 0.10 10.02 -7.26
CA PRO A 116 -1.08 10.45 -6.52
C PRO A 116 -0.71 10.97 -5.13
N VAL A 117 -1.37 12.06 -4.71
CA VAL A 117 -1.11 12.68 -3.40
C VAL A 117 -1.37 11.66 -2.30
N GLY A 118 -0.44 11.55 -1.34
CA GLY A 118 -0.54 10.63 -0.21
C GLY A 118 -0.33 9.15 -0.55
N PHE A 119 0.07 8.83 -1.79
CA PHE A 119 0.37 7.45 -2.20
C PHE A 119 1.89 7.21 -2.28
N ASP A 120 2.42 6.46 -1.31
CA ASP A 120 3.79 5.96 -1.37
C ASP A 120 3.81 4.61 -2.09
N PHE A 121 4.31 4.63 -3.33
CA PHE A 121 4.43 3.46 -4.19
C PHE A 121 5.46 2.44 -3.72
N GLN A 122 6.55 2.87 -3.06
CA GLN A 122 7.57 1.94 -2.58
C GLN A 122 7.05 1.13 -1.40
N ILE A 123 6.37 1.79 -0.46
CA ILE A 123 5.70 1.11 0.66
C ILE A 123 4.61 0.17 0.13
N PHE A 124 3.76 0.67 -0.79
CA PHE A 124 2.72 -0.15 -1.41
C PHE A 124 3.30 -1.40 -2.07
N LYS A 125 4.35 -1.24 -2.89
CA LYS A 125 5.01 -2.35 -3.58
C LYS A 125 5.52 -3.38 -2.59
N LYS A 126 6.17 -2.96 -1.51
CA LYS A 126 6.69 -3.87 -0.48
C LYS A 126 5.60 -4.73 0.13
N PHE A 127 4.46 -4.13 0.46
CA PHE A 127 3.34 -4.83 1.08
C PHE A 127 2.65 -5.82 0.13
N TYR A 128 2.42 -5.43 -1.13
CA TYR A 128 1.65 -6.24 -2.07
C TYR A 128 2.50 -7.14 -2.99
N ALA A 129 3.80 -6.90 -3.14
CA ALA A 129 4.67 -7.74 -3.98
C ALA A 129 4.70 -9.22 -3.60
N PRO A 130 4.57 -9.65 -2.33
CA PRO A 130 4.44 -11.06 -2.01
C PRO A 130 3.18 -11.71 -2.62
N ARG A 131 2.09 -10.95 -2.76
CA ARG A 131 0.76 -11.42 -3.20
C ARG A 131 0.48 -11.15 -4.67
N LEU A 132 1.06 -10.10 -5.23
CA LEU A 132 0.83 -9.60 -6.59
C LEU A 132 2.14 -9.44 -7.37
N ASN A 133 2.10 -9.66 -8.68
CA ASN A 133 3.14 -9.14 -9.57
C ASN A 133 2.75 -7.74 -10.02
N ILE A 134 3.60 -6.75 -9.72
CA ILE A 134 3.30 -5.32 -9.93
C ILE A 134 4.08 -4.80 -11.14
N TYR A 135 3.37 -4.18 -12.08
CA TYR A 135 3.91 -3.61 -13.31
C TYR A 135 3.47 -2.16 -13.50
N LEU A 136 4.28 -1.38 -14.23
CA LEU A 136 3.93 -0.04 -14.68
C LEU A 136 3.77 -0.03 -16.20
N LYS A 137 2.67 0.51 -16.70
CA LYS A 137 2.41 0.71 -18.12
C LYS A 137 2.19 2.21 -18.38
N PRO A 138 3.18 2.94 -18.91
CA PRO A 138 3.00 4.36 -19.22
C PRO A 138 1.98 4.55 -20.35
N TYR A 139 1.20 5.63 -20.27
CA TYR A 139 0.33 6.07 -21.35
C TYR A 139 0.44 7.59 -21.55
N SER A 140 0.36 8.04 -22.79
CA SER A 140 0.40 9.47 -23.12
C SER A 140 -0.94 10.13 -22.83
N THR A 141 -0.90 11.30 -22.20
CA THR A 141 -2.10 12.00 -21.74
C THR A 141 -2.71 12.96 -22.77
N GLN A 142 -2.05 13.16 -23.92
CA GLN A 142 -2.47 14.02 -25.04
C GLN A 142 -3.29 15.27 -24.64
N SER A 143 -2.77 16.06 -23.69
CA SER A 143 -3.35 17.34 -23.23
C SER A 143 -4.70 17.29 -22.49
N SER A 144 -5.28 16.12 -22.25
CA SER A 144 -6.58 16.00 -21.56
C SER A 144 -6.43 15.76 -20.07
N VAL A 145 -7.15 16.54 -19.25
CA VAL A 145 -7.15 16.44 -17.77
C VAL A 145 -7.64 15.07 -17.28
N ARG A 146 -8.62 14.45 -17.94
CA ARG A 146 -9.11 13.09 -17.60
C ARG A 146 -8.05 11.99 -17.79
N HIS A 147 -7.04 12.26 -18.60
CA HIS A 147 -5.95 11.32 -18.89
C HIS A 147 -4.75 11.56 -17.97
N GLN A 148 -4.86 12.41 -16.94
CA GLN A 148 -3.77 12.67 -16.00
C GLN A 148 -3.87 11.85 -14.71
N GLU A 149 -4.87 10.98 -14.58
CA GLU A 149 -5.05 10.17 -13.38
C GLU A 149 -4.36 8.81 -13.53
N TRP A 150 -3.77 8.35 -12.42
CA TRP A 150 -3.31 6.97 -12.34
C TRP A 150 -4.51 6.03 -12.39
N GLN A 151 -4.39 4.99 -13.20
CA GLN A 151 -5.38 3.92 -13.27
C GLN A 151 -4.71 2.59 -12.98
N TRP A 152 -5.51 1.57 -12.69
CA TRP A 152 -5.02 0.22 -12.50
C TRP A 152 -5.90 -0.81 -13.17
N THR A 153 -5.32 -1.99 -13.38
CA THR A 153 -6.06 -3.19 -13.72
C THR A 153 -5.46 -4.36 -12.98
N LEU A 154 -6.33 -5.13 -12.34
CA LEU A 154 -6.01 -6.39 -11.68
C LEU A 154 -6.34 -7.54 -12.63
N TYR A 155 -5.48 -8.54 -12.70
CA TYR A 155 -5.67 -9.74 -13.52
C TYR A 155 -5.44 -11.00 -12.70
N LYS A 156 -6.34 -11.97 -12.82
CA LYS A 156 -6.27 -13.29 -12.18
C LYS A 156 -6.95 -14.29 -13.10
N LYS A 157 -6.18 -15.27 -13.59
CA LYS A 157 -6.66 -16.28 -14.55
C LYS A 157 -7.30 -15.61 -15.79
N ASP A 158 -8.60 -15.78 -15.96
CA ASP A 158 -9.46 -15.27 -17.04
C ASP A 158 -10.29 -14.04 -16.62
N TYR A 159 -10.15 -13.57 -15.38
CA TYR A 159 -10.82 -12.39 -14.85
C TYR A 159 -9.89 -11.18 -14.79
N SER A 160 -10.44 -10.01 -15.12
CA SER A 160 -9.75 -8.73 -14.97
C SER A 160 -10.69 -7.66 -14.45
N GLU A 161 -10.20 -6.82 -13.55
CA GLU A 161 -10.95 -5.72 -12.96
C GLU A 161 -10.16 -4.41 -13.07
N GLY A 162 -10.80 -3.38 -13.61
CA GLY A 162 -10.22 -2.05 -13.76
C GLY A 162 -10.61 -1.13 -12.60
N ASN A 163 -10.38 0.17 -12.79
CA ASN A 163 -10.88 1.19 -11.86
C ASN A 163 -12.40 1.07 -11.70
N GLY A 164 -12.85 0.76 -10.47
CA GLY A 164 -14.25 0.87 -10.10
C GLY A 164 -14.74 2.32 -10.01
N PRO A 165 -16.04 2.53 -9.74
CA PRO A 165 -16.60 3.85 -9.46
C PRO A 165 -15.87 4.49 -8.28
N ARG A 166 -15.27 5.66 -8.49
CA ARG A 166 -14.49 6.37 -7.46
C ARG A 166 -15.41 7.25 -6.62
N ASP A 167 -15.44 7.05 -5.30
CA ASP A 167 -15.93 8.09 -4.39
C ASP A 167 -14.94 9.27 -4.44
N PRO A 168 -15.36 10.48 -4.84
CA PRO A 168 -14.48 11.64 -4.97
C PRO A 168 -13.80 12.04 -3.65
N ARG A 169 -14.32 11.58 -2.50
CA ARG A 169 -13.75 11.83 -1.17
C ARG A 169 -12.67 10.82 -0.78
N GLN A 170 -12.54 9.71 -1.51
CA GLN A 170 -11.58 8.66 -1.21
C GLN A 170 -10.21 8.95 -1.85
N MET A 171 -9.16 8.83 -1.04
CA MET A 171 -7.78 8.93 -1.50
C MET A 171 -7.42 7.76 -2.41
N PHE A 172 -6.58 8.00 -3.42
CA PHE A 172 -6.16 6.99 -4.41
C PHE A 172 -5.73 5.67 -3.77
N GLY A 173 -4.81 5.73 -2.79
CA GLY A 173 -4.27 4.53 -2.13
C GLY A 173 -5.36 3.68 -1.47
N ARG A 174 -6.29 4.31 -0.74
CA ARG A 174 -7.40 3.59 -0.07
C ARG A 174 -8.37 2.94 -1.06
N HIS A 175 -8.63 3.60 -2.20
CA HIS A 175 -9.50 3.04 -3.24
C HIS A 175 -8.83 1.83 -3.91
N LEU A 176 -7.53 1.96 -4.22
CA LEU A 176 -6.75 0.86 -4.77
C LEU A 176 -6.67 -0.34 -3.82
N GLU A 177 -6.35 -0.11 -2.54
CA GLU A 177 -6.23 -1.16 -1.54
C GLU A 177 -7.57 -1.90 -1.36
N ALA A 178 -8.70 -1.18 -1.29
CA ALA A 178 -10.02 -1.81 -1.24
C ALA A 178 -10.34 -2.67 -2.49
N SER A 179 -9.94 -2.21 -3.68
CA SER A 179 -10.10 -2.97 -4.93
C SER A 179 -9.23 -4.23 -4.91
N ILE A 180 -8.00 -4.16 -4.40
CA ILE A 180 -7.11 -5.32 -4.27
C ILE A 180 -7.67 -6.34 -3.27
N ASP A 181 -8.14 -5.87 -2.11
CA ASP A 181 -8.66 -6.75 -1.07
C ASP A 181 -9.89 -7.52 -1.56
N GLY A 182 -10.84 -6.84 -2.21
CA GLY A 182 -11.98 -7.50 -2.85
C GLY A 182 -11.54 -8.52 -3.91
N PHE A 183 -10.65 -8.10 -4.82
CA PHE A 183 -10.15 -8.94 -5.90
C PHE A 183 -9.38 -10.19 -5.43
N LEU A 184 -8.74 -10.13 -4.26
CA LEU A 184 -8.00 -11.26 -3.69
C LEU A 184 -8.87 -12.20 -2.85
N MET A 185 -10.04 -11.76 -2.39
CA MET A 185 -10.98 -12.61 -1.64
C MET A 185 -11.87 -13.46 -2.54
N ASP A 186 -12.19 -13.00 -3.75
CA ASP A 186 -12.93 -13.74 -4.80
C ASP A 186 -12.02 -14.72 -5.57
#